data_AF-A0ABD0BKA9-F1
#
_entry.id   AF-A0ABD0BKA9-F1
#
_cell.length_a   1.000
_cell.length_b   1.000
_cell.length_c   1.000
_cell.angle_alpha   90.00
_cell.angle_beta   90.00
_cell.angle_gamma   90.00
#
_symmetry.space_group_name_H-M   'P 1'
#
loop_
_entity.id
_entity.type
_entity.pdbx_description
1 polymer ?
#
loop_
_entity_poly.entity_id
_entity_poly.type
_entity_poly.pdbx_seq_one_letter_code
_entity_poly.pdbx_strand_id
1 'polypeptide(L)'
;MRHLRKISIYSGIIATSLLVGALPHAAYATPVAAPLHCTIDAGRYGKTVQDTQTTFDVSIPEKVAVGETFVAKFKLSDVQIRNDALKKIGSIRMEKSAVNIHVGDNVQLAEPQDGLTISNGTLTISDKLTASLHHDTLTTSAPELNIKLRATGGNSVVFKTAKEVTTGTVRARVFIISATAHSSCTTTPDIQLASATVTPGKAATNNEVTLPEE
;
A
#
# COMPACT_ATOMS: atom_id res chain seq x y z
N MET A 1 -32.49 -31.70 68.47
CA MET A 1 -33.29 -30.75 67.67
C MET A 1 -32.67 -30.74 66.26
N ARG A 2 -33.30 -31.37 65.24
CA ARG A 2 -34.14 -30.72 64.20
C ARG A 2 -33.34 -29.62 63.46
N HIS A 3 -33.07 -29.60 62.15
CA HIS A 3 -33.71 -30.16 60.96
C HIS A 3 -32.72 -30.22 59.76
N LEU A 4 -32.92 -31.19 58.87
CA LEU A 4 -32.53 -31.18 57.45
C LEU A 4 -33.16 -30.02 56.68
N ARG A 5 -32.48 -29.47 55.65
CA ARG A 5 -33.11 -29.09 54.37
C ARG A 5 -32.10 -29.12 53.20
N LYS A 6 -32.31 -30.09 52.31
CA LYS A 6 -31.95 -30.09 50.88
C LYS A 6 -32.96 -29.22 50.12
N ILE A 7 -32.49 -28.38 49.19
CA ILE A 7 -33.20 -27.90 47.98
C ILE A 7 -32.07 -27.60 46.95
N SER A 8 -31.79 -28.45 45.96
CA SER A 8 -32.46 -28.74 44.69
C SER A 8 -31.89 -27.94 43.51
N ILE A 9 -31.46 -28.72 42.51
CA ILE A 9 -30.89 -28.46 41.19
C ILE A 9 -31.84 -27.65 40.28
N TYR A 10 -31.30 -26.80 39.40
CA TYR A 10 -31.69 -26.62 37.98
C TYR A 10 -30.49 -25.96 37.27
N SER A 11 -29.74 -26.72 36.46
CA SER A 11 -29.91 -26.86 35.00
C SER A 11 -29.50 -25.61 34.22
N GLY A 12 -28.37 -25.74 33.52
CA GLY A 12 -28.20 -25.30 32.15
C GLY A 12 -28.10 -23.79 31.90
N ILE A 13 -27.01 -23.37 31.27
CA ILE A 13 -27.02 -23.04 29.83
C ILE A 13 -25.60 -22.65 29.44
N ILE A 14 -25.01 -23.52 28.62
CA ILE A 14 -24.17 -23.20 27.46
C ILE A 14 -22.98 -22.27 27.72
N ALA A 15 -21.80 -22.89 27.75
CA ALA A 15 -20.55 -22.30 27.33
C ALA A 15 -20.76 -21.56 26.00
N THR A 16 -21.01 -20.25 26.07
CA THR A 16 -20.84 -19.37 24.93
C THR A 16 -19.35 -19.16 24.81
N SER A 17 -18.73 -20.09 24.06
CA SER A 17 -17.53 -19.83 23.30
C SER A 17 -17.76 -18.57 22.47
N LEU A 18 -17.50 -17.42 23.07
CA LEU A 18 -17.17 -16.20 22.35
C LEU A 18 -15.85 -16.51 21.67
N LEU A 19 -15.97 -17.08 20.47
CA LEU A 19 -15.08 -16.80 19.35
C LEU A 19 -15.06 -15.27 19.23
N VAL A 20 -14.25 -14.63 20.06
CA VAL A 20 -13.61 -13.38 19.72
C VAL A 20 -12.75 -13.76 18.52
N GLY A 21 -13.36 -13.69 17.33
CA GLY A 21 -12.61 -13.69 16.09
C GLY A 21 -11.60 -12.58 16.25
N ALA A 22 -10.34 -12.96 16.48
CA ALA A 22 -9.24 -12.04 16.51
C ALA A 22 -9.27 -11.36 15.14
N LEU A 23 -9.84 -10.16 15.10
CA LEU A 23 -9.61 -9.24 14.01
C LEU A 23 -8.09 -9.21 13.89
N PRO A 24 -7.50 -9.51 12.72
CA PRO A 24 -6.06 -9.44 12.56
C PRO A 24 -5.66 -8.04 12.98
N HIS A 25 -4.93 -7.93 14.08
CA HIS A 25 -4.37 -6.67 14.53
C HIS A 25 -3.53 -6.17 13.36
N ALA A 26 -4.00 -5.10 12.71
CA ALA A 26 -3.21 -4.42 11.71
C ALA A 26 -2.00 -3.87 12.47
N ALA A 27 -0.84 -4.49 12.27
CA ALA A 27 0.41 -3.90 12.70
C ALA A 27 0.59 -2.66 11.82
N TYR A 28 0.42 -1.48 12.42
CA TYR A 28 0.84 -0.25 11.78
C TYR A 28 2.36 -0.27 11.75
N ALA A 29 2.94 -0.46 10.57
CA ALA A 29 4.36 -0.18 10.40
C ALA A 29 4.56 1.31 10.67
N THR A 30 5.64 1.66 11.38
CA THR A 30 6.00 3.07 11.56
C THR A 30 6.25 3.71 10.20
N PRO A 31 5.71 4.91 9.92
CA PRO A 31 5.95 5.57 8.65
C PRO A 31 7.44 5.69 8.34
N VAL A 32 7.82 5.37 7.10
CA VAL A 32 9.23 5.30 6.67
C VAL A 32 9.52 6.52 5.80
N ALA A 33 10.41 7.40 6.28
CA ALA A 33 10.90 8.52 5.51
C ALA A 33 11.89 8.03 4.43
N ALA A 34 11.74 8.53 3.21
CA ALA A 34 12.59 8.22 2.09
C ALA A 34 13.06 9.52 1.41
N PRO A 35 14.37 9.74 1.28
CA PRO A 35 14.89 10.84 0.48
C PRO A 35 14.59 10.57 -1.01
N LEU A 36 14.15 11.59 -1.72
CA LEU A 36 13.83 11.50 -3.14
C LEU A 36 14.77 12.40 -3.93
N HIS A 37 15.41 11.81 -4.94
CA HIS A 37 16.19 12.54 -5.94
C HIS A 37 15.37 12.62 -7.22
N CYS A 38 14.77 13.77 -7.49
CA CYS A 38 13.85 13.99 -8.59
C CYS A 38 14.53 14.73 -9.75
N THR A 39 14.51 14.13 -10.93
CA THR A 39 14.84 14.82 -12.18
C THR A 39 13.55 15.28 -12.85
N ILE A 40 13.49 16.55 -13.20
CA ILE A 40 12.37 17.18 -13.92
C ILE A 40 12.89 17.67 -15.27
N ASP A 41 12.36 17.10 -16.35
CA ASP A 41 12.69 17.44 -17.72
C ASP A 41 11.50 18.13 -18.40
N ALA A 42 11.63 19.43 -18.64
CA ALA A 42 10.64 20.23 -19.36
C ALA A 42 10.96 20.35 -20.87
N GLY A 43 11.77 19.44 -21.40
CA GLY A 43 12.20 19.44 -22.81
C GLY A 43 12.99 20.70 -23.14
N ARG A 44 12.48 21.50 -24.08
CA ARG A 44 13.14 22.74 -24.54
C ARG A 44 13.31 23.81 -23.45
N TYR A 45 12.58 23.68 -22.33
CA TYR A 45 12.67 24.62 -21.21
C TYR A 45 13.71 24.22 -20.17
N GLY A 46 14.42 23.12 -20.40
CA GLY A 46 15.55 22.66 -19.58
C GLY A 46 15.21 21.53 -18.63
N LYS A 47 16.25 21.08 -17.96
CA LYS A 47 16.24 20.02 -16.96
C LYS A 47 16.65 20.59 -15.63
N THR A 48 15.97 20.18 -14.56
CA THR A 48 16.36 20.51 -13.20
C THR A 48 16.36 19.25 -12.36
N VAL A 49 17.22 19.25 -11.34
CA VAL A 49 17.30 18.19 -10.35
C VAL A 49 16.91 18.79 -9.01
N GLN A 50 16.12 18.07 -8.24
CA GLN A 50 15.64 18.52 -6.96
C GLN A 50 15.61 17.36 -5.96
N ASP A 51 16.27 17.59 -4.83
CA ASP A 51 16.19 16.72 -3.68
C ASP A 51 15.00 17.12 -2.82
N THR A 52 14.25 16.12 -2.37
CA THR A 52 13.12 16.28 -1.46
C THR A 52 12.97 15.02 -0.61
N GLN A 53 11.90 14.93 0.16
CA GLN A 53 11.60 13.75 0.97
C GLN A 53 10.11 13.42 0.89
N THR A 54 9.80 12.14 1.02
CA THR A 54 8.44 11.66 1.23
C THR A 54 8.43 10.66 2.38
N THR A 55 7.25 10.40 2.92
CA THR A 55 7.03 9.39 3.94
C THR A 55 6.04 8.36 3.42
N PHE A 56 6.45 7.09 3.44
CA PHE A 56 5.60 5.96 3.16
C PHE A 56 4.94 5.48 4.45
N ASP A 57 3.62 5.46 4.45
CA ASP A 57 2.82 4.86 5.51
C ASP A 57 2.08 3.67 4.89
N VAL A 58 2.61 2.47 5.14
CA VAL A 58 2.10 1.21 4.58
C VAL A 58 1.70 0.31 5.73
N SER A 59 0.42 -0.04 5.81
CA SER A 59 -0.09 -0.97 6.82
C SER A 59 -0.64 -2.22 6.15
N ILE A 60 -0.17 -3.37 6.63
CA ILE A 60 -0.67 -4.69 6.25
C ILE A 60 -0.91 -5.53 7.51
N PRO A 61 -1.79 -6.54 7.46
CA PRO A 61 -1.94 -7.48 8.58
C PRO A 61 -0.61 -8.17 8.91
N GLU A 62 -0.35 -8.44 10.19
CA GLU A 62 0.87 -9.13 10.62
C GLU A 62 0.97 -10.54 10.03
N LYS A 63 -0.19 -11.20 9.84
CA LYS A 63 -0.30 -12.55 9.29
C LYS A 63 -1.33 -12.58 8.17
N VAL A 64 -1.00 -13.27 7.09
CA VAL A 64 -1.88 -13.49 5.94
C VAL A 64 -1.83 -14.97 5.56
N ALA A 65 -2.98 -15.56 5.21
CA ALA A 65 -3.03 -16.94 4.76
C ALA A 65 -2.84 -17.03 3.23
N VAL A 66 -2.14 -18.07 2.76
CA VAL A 66 -2.05 -18.36 1.32
C VAL A 66 -3.45 -18.52 0.74
N GLY A 67 -3.72 -17.82 -0.37
CA GLY A 67 -5.00 -17.84 -1.07
C GLY A 67 -6.08 -16.92 -0.49
N GLU A 68 -5.89 -16.37 0.71
CA GLU A 68 -6.82 -15.41 1.31
C GLU A 68 -6.54 -13.97 0.88
N THR A 69 -7.61 -13.21 0.71
CA THR A 69 -7.53 -11.78 0.40
C THR A 69 -7.26 -10.99 1.68
N PHE A 70 -6.28 -10.07 1.63
CA PHE A 70 -6.01 -9.09 2.68
C PHE A 70 -6.00 -7.68 2.10
N VAL A 71 -6.10 -6.67 2.96
CA VAL A 71 -6.07 -5.25 2.56
C VAL A 71 -4.76 -4.65 3.01
N ALA A 72 -4.03 -4.06 2.07
CA ALA A 72 -2.91 -3.16 2.34
C ALA A 72 -3.37 -1.71 2.28
N LYS A 73 -3.15 -0.95 3.34
CA LYS A 73 -3.35 0.50 3.33
C LYS A 73 -2.07 1.17 2.90
N PHE A 74 -2.18 2.08 1.95
CA PHE A 74 -1.05 2.82 1.42
C PHE A 74 -1.35 4.31 1.49
N LYS A 75 -0.44 5.06 2.11
CA LYS A 75 -0.48 6.51 2.16
C LYS A 75 0.93 7.06 1.93
N LEU A 76 0.99 8.12 1.13
CA LEU A 76 2.20 8.86 0.86
C LEU A 76 2.03 10.28 1.39
N SER A 77 3.02 10.82 2.10
CA SER A 77 2.98 12.22 2.49
C SER A 77 3.10 13.13 1.28
N ASP A 78 2.49 14.31 1.36
CA ASP A 78 2.64 15.34 0.36
C ASP A 78 4.11 15.69 0.14
N VAL A 79 4.49 15.90 -1.12
CA VAL A 79 5.80 16.39 -1.50
C VAL A 79 5.64 17.84 -1.96
N GLN A 80 6.39 18.74 -1.33
CA GLN A 80 6.38 20.16 -1.66
C GLN A 80 7.70 20.55 -2.31
N ILE A 81 7.59 21.23 -3.44
CA ILE A 81 8.71 21.77 -4.22
C ILE A 81 8.51 23.27 -4.30
N ARG A 82 9.44 24.03 -3.71
CA ARG A 82 9.44 25.49 -3.78
C ARG A 82 10.45 25.96 -4.81
N ASN A 83 10.00 26.78 -5.76
CA ASN A 83 10.85 27.37 -6.79
C ASN A 83 10.21 28.65 -7.36
N ASP A 84 10.94 29.76 -7.37
CA ASP A 84 10.46 31.05 -7.88
C ASP A 84 10.02 31.01 -9.35
N ALA A 85 10.57 30.10 -10.16
CA ALA A 85 10.13 29.90 -11.54
C ALA A 85 8.68 29.44 -11.63
N LEU A 86 8.15 28.76 -10.60
CA LEU A 86 6.76 28.30 -10.54
C LEU A 86 5.77 29.47 -10.47
N LYS A 87 6.19 30.66 -10.01
CA LYS A 87 5.35 31.88 -10.00
C LYS A 87 4.87 32.29 -11.40
N LYS A 88 5.59 31.86 -12.45
CA LYS A 88 5.24 32.15 -13.85
C LYS A 88 4.22 31.16 -14.42
N ILE A 89 3.94 30.07 -13.70
CA ILE A 89 3.01 29.04 -14.12
C ILE A 89 1.61 29.43 -13.64
N GLY A 90 0.68 29.58 -14.57
CA GLY A 90 -0.71 29.94 -14.26
C GLY A 90 -1.56 28.73 -13.83
N SER A 91 -1.26 27.54 -14.34
CA SER A 91 -1.91 26.30 -13.88
C SER A 91 -1.04 25.08 -14.18
N ILE A 92 -1.26 24.02 -13.41
CA ILE A 92 -0.65 22.71 -13.62
C ILE A 92 -1.71 21.62 -13.62
N ARG A 93 -1.43 20.52 -14.29
CA ARG A 93 -2.22 19.31 -14.25
C ARG A 93 -1.31 18.09 -14.33
N MET A 94 -1.48 17.14 -13.41
CA MET A 94 -0.89 15.82 -13.57
C MET A 94 -1.65 15.09 -14.69
N GLU A 95 -0.96 14.72 -15.77
CA GLU A 95 -1.54 13.96 -16.87
C GLU A 95 -1.34 12.46 -16.68
N LYS A 96 -0.17 12.07 -16.21
CA LYS A 96 0.17 10.69 -15.87
C LYS A 96 0.97 10.64 -14.59
N SER A 97 0.79 9.60 -13.80
CA SER A 97 1.68 9.33 -12.66
C SER A 97 1.82 7.84 -12.44
N ALA A 98 2.93 7.43 -11.84
CA ALA A 98 3.12 6.09 -11.32
C ALA A 98 3.85 6.17 -9.99
N VAL A 99 3.43 5.35 -9.02
CA VAL A 99 4.19 5.03 -7.81
C VAL A 99 4.53 3.55 -7.84
N ASN A 100 5.81 3.21 -7.70
CA ASN A 100 6.29 1.83 -7.75
C ASN A 100 6.75 1.37 -6.36
N ILE A 101 6.29 0.19 -5.97
CA ILE A 101 6.63 -0.45 -4.71
C ILE A 101 7.02 -1.89 -5.01
N HIS A 102 8.15 -2.35 -4.49
CA HIS A 102 8.54 -3.74 -4.64
C HIS A 102 7.77 -4.59 -3.63
N VAL A 103 7.04 -5.60 -4.12
CA VAL A 103 6.19 -6.50 -3.31
C VAL A 103 6.60 -7.99 -3.44
N GLY A 104 7.54 -8.29 -4.34
CA GLY A 104 8.01 -9.64 -4.63
C GLY A 104 6.98 -10.50 -5.39
N ASP A 105 7.33 -11.76 -5.64
CA ASP A 105 6.55 -12.66 -6.50
C ASP A 105 5.46 -13.47 -5.75
N ASN A 106 5.40 -13.31 -4.42
CA ASN A 106 4.49 -14.04 -3.53
C ASN A 106 3.14 -13.33 -3.32
N VAL A 107 2.84 -12.31 -4.11
CA VAL A 107 1.63 -11.49 -3.99
C VAL A 107 1.05 -11.19 -5.36
N GLN A 108 -0.28 -11.20 -5.43
CA GLN A 108 -1.04 -10.69 -6.58
C GLN A 108 -2.19 -9.80 -6.13
N LEU A 109 -2.76 -9.04 -7.06
CA LEU A 109 -4.04 -8.37 -6.83
C LEU A 109 -5.13 -9.43 -6.63
N ALA A 110 -5.95 -9.28 -5.60
CA ALA A 110 -7.04 -10.22 -5.34
C ALA A 110 -8.15 -10.14 -6.40
N GLU A 111 -8.31 -8.97 -6.99
CA GLU A 111 -9.22 -8.63 -8.08
C GLU A 111 -8.65 -7.43 -8.85
N PRO A 112 -9.04 -7.22 -10.13
CA PRO A 112 -8.66 -6.02 -10.88
C PRO A 112 -9.08 -4.75 -10.12
N GLN A 113 -8.14 -3.84 -9.91
CA GLN A 113 -8.36 -2.56 -9.24
C GLN A 113 -7.85 -1.43 -10.13
N ASP A 114 -8.67 -0.38 -10.28
CA ASP A 114 -8.38 0.71 -11.21
C ASP A 114 -7.07 1.43 -10.87
N GLY A 115 -6.20 1.56 -11.88
CA GLY A 115 -4.88 2.15 -11.74
C GLY A 115 -3.88 1.31 -10.94
N LEU A 116 -4.15 0.03 -10.67
CA LEU A 116 -3.23 -0.85 -9.94
C LEU A 116 -2.80 -2.04 -10.82
N THR A 117 -1.50 -2.29 -10.89
CA THR A 117 -0.94 -3.47 -11.57
C THR A 117 0.19 -4.06 -10.75
N ILE A 118 0.38 -5.37 -10.82
CA ILE A 118 1.57 -6.05 -10.29
C ILE A 118 2.25 -6.78 -11.44
N SER A 119 3.52 -6.50 -11.68
CA SER A 119 4.33 -7.16 -12.70
C SER A 119 5.78 -7.22 -12.23
N ASN A 120 6.45 -8.36 -12.43
CA ASN A 120 7.85 -8.58 -12.05
C ASN A 120 8.14 -8.17 -10.59
N GLY A 121 7.30 -8.64 -9.65
CA GLY A 121 7.40 -8.31 -8.23
C GLY A 121 7.21 -6.84 -7.87
N THR A 122 6.73 -5.99 -8.79
CA THR A 122 6.53 -4.55 -8.57
C THR A 122 5.05 -4.21 -8.67
N LEU A 123 4.51 -3.62 -7.61
CA LEU A 123 3.21 -2.98 -7.58
C LEU A 123 3.34 -1.55 -8.12
N THR A 124 2.63 -1.27 -9.21
CA THR A 124 2.55 0.07 -9.81
C THR A 124 1.16 0.65 -9.55
N ILE A 125 1.15 1.85 -8.96
CA ILE A 125 -0.03 2.66 -8.69
C ILE A 125 -0.05 3.82 -9.69
N SER A 126 -0.87 3.69 -10.73
CA SER A 126 -0.98 4.62 -11.84
C SER A 126 -2.07 5.67 -11.63
N ASP A 127 -1.79 6.91 -12.02
CA ASP A 127 -2.75 8.00 -12.17
C ASP A 127 -3.55 8.35 -10.90
N LYS A 128 -2.95 8.06 -9.73
CA LYS A 128 -3.49 8.46 -8.42
C LYS A 128 -2.82 9.70 -7.83
N LEU A 129 -1.68 10.15 -8.37
CA LEU A 129 -1.06 11.39 -7.90
C LEU A 129 -1.79 12.60 -8.46
N THR A 130 -1.94 13.61 -7.61
CA THR A 130 -2.45 14.92 -7.98
C THR A 130 -1.36 15.95 -7.80
N ALA A 131 -1.40 17.01 -8.61
CA ALA A 131 -0.50 18.14 -8.50
C ALA A 131 -1.31 19.41 -8.35
N SER A 132 -0.95 20.23 -7.37
CA SER A 132 -1.52 21.56 -7.16
C SER A 132 -0.39 22.60 -7.09
N LEU A 133 -0.66 23.80 -7.60
CA LEU A 133 0.28 24.91 -7.57
C LEU A 133 -0.31 26.03 -6.73
N HIS A 134 0.45 26.49 -5.75
CA HIS A 134 0.12 27.69 -4.99
C HIS A 134 1.34 28.62 -4.98
N HIS A 135 1.21 29.76 -5.68
CA HIS A 135 2.30 30.72 -5.89
C HIS A 135 3.59 30.09 -6.43
N ASP A 136 4.59 29.92 -5.57
CA ASP A 136 5.92 29.40 -5.88
C ASP A 136 6.12 27.96 -5.39
N THR A 137 5.05 27.30 -4.95
CA THR A 137 5.08 25.98 -4.33
C THR A 137 4.19 25.00 -5.09
N LEU A 138 4.82 23.96 -5.64
CA LEU A 138 4.18 22.79 -6.22
C LEU A 138 3.99 21.74 -5.13
N THR A 139 2.75 21.30 -4.94
CA THR A 139 2.43 20.20 -4.02
C THR A 139 1.95 19.00 -4.84
N THR A 140 2.62 17.87 -4.66
CA THR A 140 2.19 16.57 -5.19
C THR A 140 1.62 15.74 -4.05
N SER A 141 0.40 15.26 -4.22
CA SER A 141 -0.36 14.53 -3.20
C SER A 141 -0.90 13.21 -3.75
N ALA A 142 -0.97 12.19 -2.89
CA ALA A 142 -1.63 10.93 -3.18
C ALA A 142 -2.80 10.72 -2.21
N PRO A 143 -3.98 10.27 -2.67
CA PRO A 143 -5.02 9.83 -1.76
C PRO A 143 -4.56 8.57 -1.01
N GLU A 144 -5.12 8.36 0.18
CA GLU A 144 -4.97 7.07 0.86
C GLU A 144 -5.67 5.97 0.04
N LEU A 145 -4.97 4.85 -0.16
CA LEU A 145 -5.44 3.73 -0.95
C LEU A 145 -5.60 2.49 -0.08
N ASN A 146 -6.69 1.76 -0.30
CA ASN A 146 -6.90 0.43 0.24
C ASN A 146 -6.76 -0.57 -0.91
N ILE A 147 -5.69 -1.35 -0.91
CA ILE A 147 -5.32 -2.26 -1.99
C ILE A 147 -5.62 -3.68 -1.55
N LYS A 148 -6.52 -4.36 -2.25
CA LYS A 148 -6.83 -5.77 -2.00
C LYS A 148 -5.83 -6.68 -2.67
N LEU A 149 -5.13 -7.47 -1.87
CA LEU A 149 -4.05 -8.35 -2.30
C LEU A 149 -4.32 -9.77 -1.84
N ARG A 150 -3.68 -10.73 -2.49
CA ARG A 150 -3.73 -12.15 -2.14
C ARG A 150 -2.32 -12.69 -2.11
N ALA A 151 -1.96 -13.36 -1.01
CA ALA A 151 -0.70 -14.07 -0.91
C ALA A 151 -0.78 -15.35 -1.76
N THR A 152 0.20 -15.56 -2.65
CA THR A 152 0.27 -16.72 -3.55
C THR A 152 1.15 -17.84 -2.99
N GLY A 153 2.03 -17.54 -2.03
CA GLY A 153 2.94 -18.51 -1.43
C GLY A 153 4.04 -17.86 -0.59
N GLY A 154 5.13 -18.59 -0.38
CA GLY A 154 6.30 -18.15 0.39
C GLY A 154 6.08 -18.09 1.91
N ASN A 155 7.11 -17.64 2.63
CA ASN A 155 7.09 -17.51 4.09
C ASN A 155 6.65 -16.11 4.55
N SER A 156 6.74 -15.11 3.67
CA SER A 156 6.45 -13.72 4.00
C SER A 156 6.09 -12.91 2.75
N VAL A 157 5.23 -11.92 2.96
CA VAL A 157 5.01 -10.80 2.05
C VAL A 157 5.79 -9.60 2.58
N VAL A 158 6.60 -8.95 1.74
CA VAL A 158 7.41 -7.80 2.15
C VAL A 158 7.27 -6.69 1.13
N PHE A 159 6.89 -5.51 1.62
CA PHE A 159 6.81 -4.28 0.84
C PHE A 159 8.12 -3.53 1.01
N LYS A 160 8.74 -3.12 -0.09
CA LYS A 160 9.98 -2.36 -0.09
C LYS A 160 9.93 -1.21 -1.09
N THR A 161 10.79 -0.23 -0.88
CA THR A 161 11.01 0.84 -1.86
C THR A 161 11.56 0.29 -3.17
N ALA A 162 11.03 0.76 -4.30
CA ALA A 162 11.64 0.57 -5.61
C ALA A 162 12.70 1.67 -5.86
N LYS A 163 13.69 1.40 -6.73
CA LYS A 163 14.69 2.41 -7.10
C LYS A 163 14.05 3.64 -7.74
N GLU A 164 13.21 3.44 -8.75
CA GLU A 164 12.37 4.49 -9.33
C GLU A 164 11.01 4.47 -8.62
N VAL A 165 10.86 5.37 -7.66
CA VAL A 165 9.70 5.41 -6.77
C VAL A 165 8.51 6.02 -7.47
N THR A 166 8.70 7.18 -8.08
CA THR A 166 7.60 7.89 -8.73
C THR A 166 8.02 8.39 -10.09
N THR A 167 7.13 8.28 -11.05
CA THR A 167 7.21 9.02 -12.30
C THR A 167 5.96 9.84 -12.50
N GLY A 168 6.07 10.92 -13.26
CA GLY A 168 4.95 11.80 -13.52
C GLY A 168 5.12 12.57 -14.81
N THR A 169 4.02 12.78 -15.51
CA THR A 169 3.94 13.75 -16.61
C THR A 169 3.02 14.87 -16.18
N VAL A 170 3.58 16.08 -16.08
CA VAL A 170 2.86 17.28 -15.67
C VAL A 170 2.73 18.20 -16.87
N ARG A 171 1.52 18.67 -17.12
CA ARG A 171 1.27 19.76 -18.07
C ARG A 171 1.10 21.06 -17.32
N ALA A 172 1.99 22.00 -17.59
CA ALA A 172 1.95 23.35 -17.06
C ALA A 172 1.48 24.33 -18.14
N ARG A 173 0.69 25.34 -17.75
CA ARG A 173 0.35 26.48 -18.61
C ARG A 173 1.02 27.73 -18.11
N VAL A 174 1.76 28.38 -19.00
CA VAL A 174 2.39 29.69 -18.80
C VAL A 174 1.69 30.65 -19.76
N PHE A 175 0.79 31.49 -19.24
CA PHE A 175 -0.13 32.30 -20.05
C PHE A 175 -0.88 31.46 -21.10
N ILE A 176 -0.59 31.67 -22.39
CA ILE A 176 -1.23 30.98 -23.54
C ILE A 176 -0.45 29.73 -23.99
N ILE A 177 0.73 29.47 -23.43
CA ILE A 177 1.61 28.37 -23.85
C ILE A 177 1.48 27.21 -22.88
N SER A 178 1.28 25.99 -23.40
CA SER A 178 1.39 24.77 -22.60
C SER A 178 2.78 24.15 -22.75
N ALA A 179 3.38 23.77 -21.62
CA ALA A 179 4.60 22.97 -21.55
C ALA A 179 4.30 21.64 -20.88
N THR A 180 4.94 20.58 -21.35
CA THR A 180 4.89 19.26 -20.70
C THR A 180 6.24 19.01 -20.06
N ALA A 181 6.22 18.58 -18.81
CA ALA A 181 7.39 18.18 -18.06
C ALA A 181 7.24 16.72 -17.63
N HIS A 182 8.33 15.98 -17.71
CA HIS A 182 8.45 14.63 -17.21
C HIS A 182 9.25 14.66 -15.92
N SER A 183 8.81 13.89 -14.93
CA SER A 183 9.46 13.74 -13.65
C SER A 183 9.77 12.27 -13.40
N SER A 184 10.97 12.00 -12.89
CA SER A 184 11.35 10.70 -12.36
C SER A 184 12.07 10.95 -11.04
N CYS A 185 11.56 10.34 -9.96
CA CYS A 185 12.14 10.42 -8.64
C CYS A 185 12.66 9.05 -8.22
N THR A 186 13.90 9.04 -7.75
CA THR A 186 14.58 7.84 -7.28
C THR A 186 14.84 7.90 -5.78
N THR A 187 14.91 6.74 -5.14
CA THR A 187 15.33 6.59 -3.74
C THR A 187 16.24 5.38 -3.58
N THR A 188 16.71 5.16 -2.35
CA THR A 188 17.41 3.94 -1.97
C THR A 188 16.45 2.75 -2.08
N PRO A 189 16.72 1.77 -2.97
CA PRO A 189 15.87 0.60 -3.11
C PRO A 189 15.96 -0.32 -1.89
N ASP A 190 15.01 -1.24 -1.79
CA ASP A 190 15.00 -2.34 -0.82
C ASP A 190 14.86 -1.93 0.65
N ILE A 191 14.48 -0.68 0.93
CA ILE A 191 14.08 -0.26 2.28
C ILE A 191 12.73 -0.90 2.58
N GLN A 192 12.67 -1.72 3.63
CA GLN A 192 11.44 -2.38 4.07
C GLN A 192 10.43 -1.35 4.60
N LEU A 193 9.23 -1.37 4.02
CA LEU A 193 8.11 -0.51 4.39
C LEU A 193 7.15 -1.24 5.34
N ALA A 194 6.82 -2.49 5.01
CA ALA A 194 5.93 -3.34 5.81
C ALA A 194 6.19 -4.83 5.51
N SER A 195 5.85 -5.71 6.44
CA SER A 195 5.96 -7.16 6.25
C SER A 195 4.85 -7.93 6.95
N ALA A 196 4.42 -9.02 6.33
CA ALA A 196 3.46 -9.97 6.88
C ALA A 196 4.04 -11.38 6.79
N THR A 197 3.86 -12.19 7.83
CA THR A 197 4.14 -13.63 7.77
C THR A 197 3.04 -14.33 7.00
N VAL A 198 3.43 -15.23 6.10
CA VAL A 198 2.48 -16.04 5.33
C VAL A 198 2.25 -17.36 6.07
N THR A 199 1.00 -17.64 6.41
CA THR A 199 0.60 -18.93 7.01
C THR A 199 0.02 -19.84 5.93
N PRO A 200 0.15 -21.17 6.09
CA PRO A 200 -0.52 -22.12 5.20
C PRO A 200 -2.01 -21.80 5.08
N GLY A 201 -2.54 -21.85 3.85
CA GLY A 201 -3.98 -21.71 3.63
C GLY A 201 -4.74 -22.86 4.28
N LYS A 202 -6.05 -22.71 4.50
CA LYS A 202 -6.92 -23.83 4.90
C LYS A 202 -6.81 -24.93 3.86
N ALA A 203 -6.14 -26.03 4.18
CA ALA A 203 -6.26 -27.26 3.43
C ALA A 203 -7.74 -27.68 3.44
N ALA A 204 -8.29 -28.01 2.28
CA ALA A 204 -9.52 -28.79 2.24
C ALA A 204 -9.24 -30.12 2.96
N THR A 205 -9.84 -30.29 4.13
CA THR A 205 -9.78 -31.53 4.89
C THR A 205 -10.50 -32.62 4.09
N ASN A 206 -9.80 -33.34 3.21
CA ASN A 206 -10.31 -34.60 2.68
C ASN A 206 -10.15 -35.65 3.78
N ASN A 207 -11.14 -35.73 4.65
CA ASN A 207 -11.40 -36.94 5.42
C ASN A 207 -12.03 -37.95 4.47
N GLU A 208 -11.31 -39.01 4.11
CA GLU A 208 -11.88 -40.35 4.17
C GLU A 208 -10.75 -41.38 4.28
N VAL A 209 -10.50 -41.79 5.52
CA VAL A 209 -9.83 -43.05 5.83
C VAL A 209 -10.86 -44.14 5.59
N THR A 210 -10.63 -45.02 4.63
CA THR A 210 -11.24 -46.34 4.61
C THR A 210 -10.12 -47.36 4.47
N LEU A 211 -9.73 -47.95 5.60
CA LEU A 211 -9.09 -49.26 5.65
C LEU A 211 -10.13 -50.31 5.21
N PRO A 212 -9.79 -51.29 4.37
CA PRO A 212 -10.51 -52.55 4.35
C PRO A 212 -9.98 -53.46 5.48
N GLU A 213 -10.89 -53.89 6.35
CA GLU A 213 -10.74 -55.07 7.21
C GLU A 213 -10.61 -56.34 6.33
N GLU A 214 -9.85 -57.31 6.85
CA GLU A 214 -9.57 -58.64 6.26
C GLU A 214 -10.82 -59.48 5.97
#